data_AF-A0A661K050-F1
#
_entry.id   AF-A0A661K050-F1
#
_cell.length_a   1.000
_cell.length_b   1.000
_cell.length_c   1.000
_cell.angle_alpha   90.00
_cell.angle_beta   90.00
_cell.angle_gamma   90.00
#
_symmetry.space_group_name_H-M   'P 1'
#
loop_
_entity.id
_entity.type
_entity.pdbx_description
1 polymer ?
#
loop_
_entity_poly.entity_id
_entity_poly.type
_entity_poly.pdbx_seq_one_letter_code
_entity_poly.pdbx_strand_id
1 'polypeptide(L)' 'PSAPAIANAIYDAIGVRIKDLPITPEKVLKALKEKGKGA' A
#
# COMPACT_ATOMS: atom_id res chain seq x y z
N PRO A 1 -6.34 -1.38 17.50
CA PRO A 1 -6.83 -0.56 16.37
C PRO A 1 -5.72 0.32 15.77
N SER A 2 -4.95 -0.20 14.81
CA SER A 2 -3.83 0.52 14.18
C SER A 2 -3.61 0.08 12.74
N ALA A 3 -3.65 -1.23 12.47
CA ALA A 3 -3.55 -1.81 11.12
C ALA A 3 -4.49 -1.16 10.07
N PRO A 4 -5.80 -0.94 10.32
CA PRO A 4 -6.67 -0.29 9.34
C PRO A 4 -6.35 1.19 9.13
N ALA A 5 -5.88 1.91 10.17
CA ALA A 5 -5.51 3.31 10.05
C ALA A 5 -4.26 3.49 9.17
N ILE A 6 -3.26 2.61 9.34
CA ILE A 6 -2.05 2.59 8.51
C ILE A 6 -2.41 2.27 7.06
N ALA A 7 -3.28 1.28 6.82
CA ALA A 7 -3.72 0.91 5.48
C ALA A 7 -4.44 2.08 4.77
N ASN A 8 -5.30 2.81 5.50
CA ASN A 8 -5.98 4.00 4.96
C ASN A 8 -5.00 5.13 4.65
N ALA A 9 -4.02 5.40 5.53
CA ALA A 9 -3.01 6.43 5.30
C ALA A 9 -2.13 6.14 4.07
N ILE A 10 -1.77 4.88 3.84
CA ILE A 10 -1.03 4.47 2.64
C ILE A 10 -1.89 4.66 1.38
N TYR A 11 -3.16 4.27 1.45
CA TYR A 11 -4.09 4.47 0.33
C TYR A 11 -4.27 5.96 -0.01
N ASP A 12 -4.38 6.82 1.00
CA ASP A 12 -4.48 8.27 0.82
C ASP A 12 -3.19 8.86 0.22
N ALA A 13 -2.02 8.45 0.71
CA ALA A 13 -0.73 9.00 0.28
C ALA A 13 -0.32 8.59 -1.14
N ILE A 14 -0.56 7.33 -1.53
CA ILE A 14 -0.05 6.79 -2.81
C ILE A 14 -1.13 6.16 -3.69
N GLY A 15 -2.39 6.12 -3.26
CA GLY A 15 -3.52 5.53 -4.02
C GLY A 15 -3.43 4.00 -4.16
N VAL A 16 -2.68 3.33 -3.29
CA VAL A 16 -2.45 1.88 -3.36
C VAL A 16 -3.09 1.19 -2.16
N ARG A 17 -3.83 0.10 -2.39
CA ARG A 17 -4.55 -0.63 -1.35
C ARG A 17 -3.91 -1.98 -1.05
N ILE A 18 -3.24 -2.09 0.10
CA ILE A 18 -2.61 -3.33 0.57
C ILE A 18 -3.59 -4.05 1.52
N LYS A 19 -4.02 -5.25 1.13
CA LYS A 19 -4.95 -6.09 1.91
C LYS A 19 -4.26 -7.16 2.76
N ASP A 20 -2.97 -7.40 2.50
CA ASP A 20 -2.20 -8.43 3.18
C ASP A 20 -1.40 -7.86 4.35
N LEU A 21 -1.62 -8.41 5.54
CA LEU A 21 -0.80 -8.14 6.71
C LEU A 21 0.37 -9.15 6.82
N PRO A 22 1.51 -8.75 7.41
CA PRO A 22 1.90 -7.39 7.78
C PRO A 22 2.17 -6.51 6.54
N ILE A 23 2.00 -5.20 6.70
CA ILE A 23 2.36 -4.20 5.67
C ILE A 23 3.88 -3.96 5.75
N THR A 24 4.64 -4.62 4.88
CA THR A 24 6.10 -4.47 4.82
C THR A 24 6.51 -3.46 3.74
N PRO A 25 7.70 -2.83 3.87
CA PRO A 25 8.22 -1.93 2.84
C PRO A 25 8.30 -2.58 1.46
N GLU A 26 8.63 -3.88 1.38
CA GLU A 26 8.72 -4.62 0.11
C GLU A 26 7.36 -4.70 -0.61
N LYS A 27 6.27 -4.94 0.14
CA LYS A 27 4.91 -4.96 -0.41
C LYS A 27 4.50 -3.58 -0.92
N VAL A 28 4.87 -2.52 -0.18
CA VAL A 28 4.62 -1.13 -0.59
C VAL A 28 5.37 -0.82 -1.89
N LEU A 29 6.66 -1.17 -1.97
CA LEU A 29 7.49 -0.98 -3.16
C LEU A 29 6.95 -1.75 -4.37
N LYS A 30 6.53 -3.00 -4.17
CA LYS A 30 5.93 -3.81 -5.24
C LYS A 30 4.65 -3.17 -5.76
N ALA A 31 3.76 -2.76 -4.86
CA ALA A 31 2.48 -2.20 -5.23
C ALA A 31 2.61 -0.79 -5.88
N LEU A 32 3.63 -0.01 -5.50
CA LEU A 32 4.01 1.23 -6.22
C LEU A 32 4.51 0.95 -7.65
N LYS A 33 5.36 -0.07 -7.83
CA LYS A 33 5.85 -0.48 -9.15
C LYS A 33 4.71 -0.98 -10.04
N GLU A 34 3.78 -1.75 -9.49
CA GLU A 34 2.60 -2.24 -10.24
C GLU A 34 1.70 -1.08 -10.67
N LYS A 35 1.48 -0.09 -9.79
CA LYS A 35 0.74 1.14 -10.15
C LYS A 35 1.39 1.91 -11.30
N GLY A 36 2.73 1.99 -11.34
CA GLY A 36 3.46 2.71 -12.39
C GLY A 36 3.56 1.98 -13.74
N LYS A 37 3.27 0.67 -13.80
CA LYS A 37 3.30 -0.12 -15.04
C LYS A 37 1.97 -0.10 -15.84
N GLY A 38 0.93 0.50 -15.29
CA GLY A 38 -0.39 0.60 -15.92
C GLY A 38 -0.65 1.91 -16.68
N ALA A 39 0.39 2.71 -16.95
CA ALA A 39 0.33 3.95 -17.71
C ALA A 39 1.15 3.83 -19.00
#